data_AF-A0A970T8K2-F1
#
_entry.id   AF-A0A970T8K2-F1
#
_cell.length_a   1.000
_cell.length_b   1.000
_cell.length_c   1.000
_cell.angle_alpha   90.00
_cell.angle_beta   90.00
_cell.angle_gamma   90.00
#
_symmetry.space_group_name_H-M   'P 1'
#
loop_
_entity.id
_entity.type
_entity.pdbx_description
1 polymer ?
#
loop_
_entity_poly.entity_id
_entity_poly.type
_entity_poly.pdbx_seq_one_letter_code
_entity_poly.pdbx_strand_id
1 'polypeptide(L)'
;MINSYFKYSVMFILLVMIQILILNQVQLSGYINPFMYILFILLLPVNSPAYVLLIFAFLMGITIDVFSNSMGIHAFASVFIAYIRPVVLRTISVRDEELDNYPGLMQNNFFWFLKYTSIIVIIHHFILFYFEVFTFTGFFNTLLRVLLSSLFSIFIIVLSQFIIFRK
;
A
#
# COMPACT_ATOMS: atom_id res chain seq x y z
N MET A 1 -16.36 17.77 6.11
CA MET A 1 -16.24 16.51 6.87
C MET A 1 -16.98 15.34 6.20
N ILE A 2 -18.28 15.43 5.86
CA ILE A 2 -19.04 14.34 5.18
C ILE A 2 -18.36 13.87 3.87
N ASN A 3 -17.83 14.82 3.08
CA ASN A 3 -17.16 14.51 1.81
C ASN A 3 -15.88 13.66 1.98
N SER A 4 -15.17 13.82 3.09
CA SER A 4 -13.93 13.07 3.35
C SER A 4 -14.20 11.61 3.72
N TYR A 5 -15.14 11.36 4.63
CA TYR A 5 -15.51 9.98 5.00
C TYR A 5 -16.06 9.21 3.81
N PHE A 6 -16.96 9.83 3.03
CA PHE A 6 -17.48 9.23 1.81
C PHE A 6 -16.35 8.91 0.81
N LYS A 7 -15.41 9.83 0.58
CA LYS A 7 -14.24 9.59 -0.27
C LYS A 7 -13.43 8.37 0.18
N TYR A 8 -13.12 8.24 1.48
CA TYR A 8 -12.34 7.12 1.99
C TYR A 8 -13.11 5.80 1.93
N SER A 9 -14.42 5.81 2.18
CA SER A 9 -15.27 4.62 2.03
C SER A 9 -15.32 4.14 0.57
N VAL A 10 -15.51 5.05 -0.38
CA VAL A 10 -15.50 4.71 -1.82
C VAL A 10 -14.13 4.18 -2.22
N MET A 11 -13.04 4.83 -1.78
CA MET A 11 -11.67 4.37 -2.05
C MET A 11 -11.40 2.97 -1.49
N PHE A 12 -11.85 2.68 -0.27
CA PHE A 12 -11.74 1.35 0.34
C PHE A 12 -12.42 0.29 -0.53
N ILE A 13 -13.70 0.51 -0.87
CA ILE A 13 -14.48 -0.45 -1.66
C ILE A 13 -13.86 -0.66 -3.05
N LEU A 14 -13.50 0.43 -3.76
CA LEU A 14 -12.91 0.35 -5.08
C LEU A 14 -11.58 -0.40 -5.07
N LEU A 15 -10.70 -0.12 -4.11
CA LEU A 15 -9.41 -0.80 -4.01
C LEU A 15 -9.56 -2.28 -3.67
N VAL A 16 -10.51 -2.64 -2.80
CA VAL A 16 -10.85 -4.04 -2.51
C VAL A 16 -11.35 -4.74 -3.77
N MET A 17 -12.30 -4.14 -4.51
CA MET A 17 -12.84 -4.73 -5.74
C MET A 17 -11.77 -4.88 -6.83
N ILE A 18 -10.94 -3.86 -7.06
CA ILE A 18 -9.85 -3.93 -8.04
C ILE A 18 -8.85 -5.02 -7.64
N GLN A 19 -8.50 -5.09 -6.35
CA GLN A 19 -7.56 -6.11 -5.88
C GLN A 19 -8.10 -7.52 -6.11
N ILE A 20 -9.32 -7.80 -5.67
CA ILE A 20 -9.88 -9.17 -5.69
C ILE A 20 -10.29 -9.60 -7.09
N LEU A 21 -11.00 -8.73 -7.84
CA LEU A 21 -11.60 -9.11 -9.12
C LEU A 21 -10.60 -9.07 -10.28
N ILE A 22 -9.61 -8.17 -10.21
CA ILE A 22 -8.66 -7.96 -11.30
C ILE A 22 -7.28 -8.45 -10.89
N LEU A 23 -6.66 -7.83 -9.88
CA LEU A 23 -5.24 -8.03 -9.60
C LEU A 23 -4.91 -9.42 -9.08
N ASN A 24 -5.79 -10.04 -8.30
CA ASN A 24 -5.62 -11.43 -7.85
C ASN A 24 -5.68 -12.43 -9.02
N GLN A 25 -6.27 -12.06 -10.17
CA GLN A 25 -6.28 -12.88 -11.38
C GLN A 25 -5.04 -12.64 -12.27
N VAL A 26 -4.29 -11.56 -12.02
CA VAL A 26 -3.05 -11.24 -12.73
C VAL A 26 -1.90 -12.01 -12.06
N GLN A 27 -1.82 -13.32 -12.32
CA GLN A 27 -0.68 -14.13 -11.93
C GLN A 27 0.28 -14.27 -13.11
N LEU A 28 1.24 -13.34 -13.21
CA LEU A 28 2.28 -13.41 -14.23
C LEU A 28 3.41 -14.31 -13.73
N SER A 29 3.41 -15.55 -14.21
CA SER A 29 4.46 -16.56 -13.99
C SER A 29 4.73 -16.92 -12.52
N GLY A 30 3.80 -16.61 -11.60
CA GLY A 30 3.94 -16.87 -10.15
C GLY A 30 4.92 -15.95 -9.40
N TYR A 31 5.62 -15.04 -10.10
CA TYR A 31 6.61 -14.13 -9.49
C TYR A 31 6.11 -12.70 -9.33
N ILE A 32 5.09 -12.29 -10.10
CA ILE A 32 4.57 -10.92 -10.09
C ILE A 32 3.12 -10.95 -9.62
N ASN A 33 2.90 -10.46 -8.41
CA ASN A 33 1.59 -10.27 -7.80
C ASN A 33 1.45 -8.82 -7.33
N PRO A 34 0.73 -7.95 -8.06
CA PRO A 34 0.54 -6.57 -7.66
C PRO A 34 -0.46 -6.42 -6.50
N PHE A 35 -0.12 -5.56 -5.54
CA PHE A 35 -0.97 -5.23 -4.41
C PHE A 35 -1.29 -3.73 -4.39
N MET A 36 -2.31 -3.34 -5.16
CA MET A 36 -2.74 -1.95 -5.26
C MET A 36 -3.49 -1.48 -4.02
N TYR A 37 -4.07 -2.41 -3.24
CA TYR A 37 -4.80 -2.10 -2.03
C TYR A 37 -3.99 -1.29 -0.99
N ILE A 38 -2.65 -1.39 -1.04
CA ILE A 38 -1.69 -0.60 -0.24
C ILE A 38 -1.92 0.91 -0.41
N LEU A 39 -2.42 1.34 -1.58
CA LEU A 39 -2.75 2.73 -1.87
C LEU A 39 -3.69 3.34 -0.83
N PHE A 40 -4.58 2.53 -0.24
CA PHE A 40 -5.49 2.99 0.80
C PHE A 40 -4.71 3.55 1.99
N ILE A 41 -3.71 2.80 2.46
CA ILE A 41 -2.88 3.15 3.62
C ILE A 41 -1.98 4.34 3.29
N LEU A 42 -1.43 4.38 2.07
CA LEU A 42 -0.59 5.47 1.61
C LEU A 42 -1.30 6.83 1.69
N LEU A 43 -2.56 6.88 1.24
CA LEU A 43 -3.36 8.10 1.05
C LEU A 43 -4.21 8.52 2.26
N LEU A 44 -4.19 7.76 3.36
CA LEU A 44 -4.83 8.20 4.60
C LEU A 44 -4.26 9.54 5.07
N PRO A 45 -5.02 10.39 5.80
CA PRO A 45 -4.49 11.68 6.22
C PRO A 45 -3.23 11.54 7.08
N VAL A 46 -2.22 12.39 6.85
CA VAL A 46 -0.95 12.35 7.62
C VAL A 46 -1.20 12.66 9.10
N ASN A 47 -2.11 13.59 9.38
CA ASN A 47 -2.47 14.02 10.73
C ASN A 47 -3.47 13.08 11.45
N SER A 48 -3.72 11.88 10.91
CA SER A 48 -4.58 10.90 11.56
C SER A 48 -3.92 10.37 12.84
N PRO A 49 -4.66 10.19 13.95
CA PRO A 49 -4.13 9.50 15.13
C PRO A 49 -3.63 8.10 14.78
N ALA A 50 -2.54 7.66 15.42
CA ALA A 50 -1.91 6.37 15.11
C ALA A 50 -2.89 5.18 15.18
N TYR A 51 -3.75 5.15 16.19
CA TYR A 51 -4.74 4.06 16.35
C TYR A 51 -5.73 4.00 15.17
N VAL A 52 -6.13 5.15 14.62
CA VAL A 52 -7.04 5.22 13.46
C VAL A 52 -6.37 4.61 12.25
N LEU A 53 -5.12 4.99 11.98
CA LEU A 53 -4.32 4.48 10.87
C LEU A 53 -4.15 2.96 10.97
N LEU A 54 -3.84 2.43 12.16
CA LEU A 54 -3.66 0.99 12.40
C LEU A 54 -4.97 0.22 12.23
N ILE A 55 -6.09 0.72 12.76
CA ILE A 55 -7.41 0.08 12.62
C ILE A 55 -7.81 0.00 11.15
N PHE A 56 -7.68 1.10 10.39
CA PHE A 56 -8.03 1.11 8.98
C PHE A 56 -7.12 0.23 8.13
N ALA A 57 -5.83 0.16 8.45
CA ALA A 57 -4.91 -0.76 7.78
C ALA A 57 -5.25 -2.23 8.10
N PHE A 58 -5.59 -2.54 9.35
CA PHE A 58 -6.08 -3.87 9.72
C PHE A 58 -7.34 -4.24 8.95
N LEU A 59 -8.35 -3.35 8.92
CA LEU A 59 -9.60 -3.57 8.20
C LEU A 59 -9.37 -3.81 6.70
N MET A 60 -8.45 -3.06 6.09
CA MET A 60 -8.09 -3.25 4.69
C MET A 60 -7.47 -4.63 4.49
N GLY A 61 -6.42 -4.96 5.25
CA GLY A 61 -5.71 -6.22 5.11
C GLY A 61 -6.59 -7.44 5.41
N ILE A 62 -7.38 -7.41 6.49
CA ILE A 62 -8.27 -8.53 6.85
C ILE A 62 -9.37 -8.75 5.81
N THR A 63 -9.84 -7.68 5.16
CA THR A 63 -10.80 -7.80 4.07
C THR A 63 -10.15 -8.52 2.88
N ILE A 64 -8.94 -8.12 2.48
CA ILE A 64 -8.19 -8.83 1.43
C ILE A 64 -7.93 -10.28 1.81
N ASP A 65 -7.60 -10.54 3.08
CA ASP A 65 -7.36 -11.88 3.60
C ASP A 65 -8.60 -12.79 3.46
N VAL A 66 -9.77 -12.31 3.87
CA VAL A 66 -11.04 -13.05 3.77
C VAL A 66 -11.37 -13.42 2.32
N PHE A 67 -11.18 -12.51 1.38
CA PHE A 67 -11.49 -12.77 -0.03
C PHE A 67 -10.41 -13.55 -0.77
N SER A 68 -9.16 -13.49 -0.31
CA SER A 68 -8.03 -14.20 -0.91
C SER A 68 -7.74 -15.54 -0.22
N ASN A 69 -8.52 -15.90 0.81
CA ASN A 69 -8.30 -17.05 1.69
C ASN A 69 -6.89 -17.09 2.31
N SER A 70 -6.31 -15.92 2.60
CA SER A 70 -5.04 -15.84 3.34
C SER A 70 -5.31 -15.66 4.84
N MET A 71 -4.51 -16.33 5.67
CA MET A 71 -4.76 -16.46 7.11
C MET A 71 -4.28 -15.23 7.93
N GLY A 72 -4.55 -14.02 7.46
CA GLY A 72 -4.16 -12.77 8.16
C GLY A 72 -2.81 -12.18 7.72
N ILE A 73 -2.19 -12.69 6.65
CA ILE A 73 -0.88 -12.23 6.17
C ILE A 73 -0.97 -10.80 5.65
N HIS A 74 -2.06 -10.46 4.94
CA HIS A 74 -2.27 -9.10 4.45
C HIS A 74 -2.57 -8.13 5.58
N ALA A 75 -3.36 -8.53 6.57
CA ALA A 75 -3.62 -7.76 7.78
C ALA A 75 -2.31 -7.42 8.51
N PHE A 76 -1.44 -8.41 8.71
CA PHE A 76 -0.14 -8.19 9.35
C PHE A 76 0.74 -7.21 8.57
N ALA A 77 0.94 -7.44 7.27
CA ALA A 77 1.77 -6.58 6.43
C ALA A 77 1.22 -5.14 6.36
N SER A 78 -0.11 -4.99 6.27
CA SER A 78 -0.82 -3.70 6.25
C SER A 78 -0.62 -2.91 7.54
N VAL A 79 -0.82 -3.55 8.68
CA VAL A 79 -0.64 -2.92 10.00
C VAL A 79 0.82 -2.52 10.21
N PHE A 80 1.76 -3.36 9.78
CA PHE A 80 3.18 -3.04 9.88
C PHE A 80 3.53 -1.78 9.10
N ILE A 81 3.10 -1.66 7.84
CA ILE A 81 3.40 -0.45 7.07
C ILE A 81 2.68 0.78 7.60
N ALA A 82 1.48 0.63 8.15
CA ALA A 82 0.78 1.70 8.85
C ALA A 82 1.56 2.18 10.08
N TYR A 83 2.17 1.27 10.83
CA TYR A 83 3.00 1.60 11.98
C TYR A 83 4.28 2.34 11.59
N ILE A 84 4.97 1.91 10.53
CA ILE A 84 6.25 2.52 10.11
C ILE A 84 6.06 3.83 9.31
N ARG A 85 4.88 4.04 8.73
CA ARG A 85 4.56 5.17 7.85
C ARG A 85 4.95 6.55 8.41
N PRO A 86 4.68 6.92 9.68
CA PRO A 86 5.09 8.21 10.22
C PRO A 86 6.61 8.42 10.21
N VAL A 87 7.39 7.37 10.48
CA VAL A 87 8.86 7.40 10.43
C VAL A 87 9.33 7.63 9.00
N VAL A 88 8.74 6.93 8.03
CA VAL A 88 9.06 7.09 6.61
C VAL A 88 8.75 8.51 6.14
N LEU A 89 7.57 9.04 6.46
CA LEU A 89 7.18 10.42 6.11
C LEU A 89 8.15 11.44 6.69
N ARG A 90 8.50 11.34 7.98
CA ARG A 90 9.46 12.25 8.64
C ARG A 90 10.87 12.17 8.05
N THR A 91 11.28 11.02 7.53
CA THR A 91 12.61 10.83 6.92
C THR A 91 12.67 11.44 5.51
N ILE A 92 11.56 11.46 4.80
CA ILE A 92 11.50 11.95 3.41
C ILE A 92 11.20 13.45 3.35
N SER A 93 10.35 13.96 4.25
CA SER A 93 10.01 15.37 4.32
C SER A 93 11.10 16.15 5.06
N VAL A 94 11.63 17.19 4.42
CA VAL A 94 12.76 17.97 4.95
C VAL A 94 12.28 18.99 5.98
N ARG A 95 10.99 19.38 5.93
CA ARG A 95 10.35 20.31 6.86
C ARG A 95 8.95 19.79 7.25
N ASP A 96 8.56 19.98 8.51
CA ASP A 96 7.21 19.62 9.00
C ASP A 96 6.11 20.40 8.26
N GLU A 97 6.44 21.57 7.70
CA GLU A 97 5.56 22.42 6.88
C GLU A 97 5.24 21.82 5.48
N GLU A 98 5.98 20.79 5.03
CA GLU A 98 5.74 20.09 3.76
C GLU A 98 4.82 18.88 3.91
N LEU A 99 4.41 18.54 5.14
CA LEU A 99 3.47 17.43 5.39
C LEU A 99 2.04 17.88 5.14
N ASP A 100 1.72 17.98 3.87
CA ASP A 100 0.35 18.18 3.42
C ASP A 100 -0.57 17.07 3.96
N ASN A 101 -1.79 17.44 4.33
CA ASN A 101 -2.74 16.52 4.95
C ASN A 101 -3.03 15.29 4.08
N TYR A 102 -2.90 15.40 2.75
CA TYR A 102 -3.11 14.32 1.80
C TYR A 102 -1.81 14.01 1.02
N PRO A 103 -1.14 12.88 1.28
CA PRO A 103 0.16 12.54 0.71
C PRO A 103 0.02 11.88 -0.68
N GLY A 104 -0.70 12.53 -1.59
CA GLY A 104 -0.85 12.12 -2.98
C GLY A 104 -0.19 13.09 -3.96
N LEU A 105 -0.15 12.72 -5.25
CA LEU A 105 0.47 13.51 -6.32
C LEU A 105 -0.15 14.91 -6.53
N MET A 106 -1.37 15.17 -6.03
CA MET A 106 -1.95 16.51 -6.11
C MET A 106 -1.20 17.56 -5.29
N GLN A 107 -0.66 17.13 -4.16
CA GLN A 107 -0.14 18.00 -3.11
C GLN A 107 1.38 17.91 -3.01
N ASN A 108 1.95 16.79 -3.43
CA ASN A 108 3.39 16.54 -3.36
C ASN A 108 4.00 16.37 -4.75
N ASN A 109 5.28 16.71 -4.89
CA ASN A 109 6.03 16.49 -6.12
C ASN A 109 6.09 14.98 -6.46
N PHE A 110 6.05 14.66 -7.74
CA PHE A 110 6.19 13.30 -8.28
C PHE A 110 7.34 12.51 -7.65
N PHE A 111 8.53 13.10 -7.56
CA PHE A 111 9.69 12.41 -7.00
C PHE A 111 9.54 12.10 -5.51
N TRP A 112 8.88 12.97 -4.75
CA TRP A 112 8.58 12.74 -3.34
C TRP A 112 7.61 11.57 -3.19
N PHE A 113 6.51 11.58 -3.96
CA PHE A 113 5.50 10.52 -3.91
C PHE A 113 6.04 9.17 -4.38
N LEU A 114 6.89 9.17 -5.42
CA LEU A 114 7.56 7.97 -5.92
C LEU A 114 8.47 7.39 -4.85
N LYS A 115 9.28 8.21 -4.16
CA LYS A 115 10.17 7.77 -3.08
C LYS A 115 9.38 7.21 -1.89
N TYR A 116 8.35 7.92 -1.46
CA TYR A 116 7.46 7.51 -0.37
C TYR A 116 6.76 6.17 -0.68
N THR A 117 6.12 6.07 -1.86
CA THR A 117 5.46 4.85 -2.32
C THR A 117 6.45 3.68 -2.42
N SER A 118 7.64 3.92 -2.99
CA SER A 118 8.64 2.86 -3.18
C SER A 118 9.09 2.25 -1.86
N ILE A 119 9.40 3.08 -0.87
CA ILE A 119 9.84 2.60 0.45
C ILE A 119 8.75 1.76 1.12
N ILE A 120 7.52 2.27 1.17
CA ILE A 120 6.40 1.57 1.83
C ILE A 120 6.05 0.27 1.10
N VAL A 121 5.97 0.29 -0.22
CA VAL A 121 5.59 -0.89 -1.02
C VAL A 121 6.64 -2.00 -0.90
N ILE A 122 7.94 -1.67 -0.94
CA ILE A 122 9.02 -2.66 -0.79
C ILE A 122 8.95 -3.30 0.60
N ILE A 123 8.80 -2.50 1.66
CA ILE A 123 8.68 -3.01 3.04
C ILE A 123 7.46 -3.92 3.17
N HIS A 124 6.32 -3.50 2.62
CA HIS A 124 5.09 -4.30 2.62
C HIS A 124 5.30 -5.66 1.96
N HIS A 125 5.83 -5.68 0.72
CA HIS A 125 5.98 -6.91 -0.04
C HIS A 125 7.03 -7.84 0.57
N PHE A 126 8.10 -7.27 1.13
CA PHE A 126 9.09 -8.04 1.88
C PHE A 126 8.41 -8.80 3.02
N ILE A 127 7.65 -8.09 3.86
CA ILE A 127 6.97 -8.72 4.99
C ILE A 127 5.93 -9.73 4.52
N LEU A 128 5.10 -9.35 3.56
CA LEU A 128 4.03 -10.20 3.04
C LEU A 128 4.57 -11.53 2.52
N PHE A 129 5.54 -11.51 1.59
CA PHE A 129 6.00 -12.75 0.96
C PHE A 129 6.85 -13.62 1.88
N TYR A 130 7.65 -13.04 2.78
CA TYR A 130 8.41 -13.85 3.75
C TYR A 130 7.50 -14.46 4.81
N PHE A 131 6.40 -13.79 5.20
CA PHE A 131 5.37 -14.40 6.04
C PHE A 131 4.53 -15.44 5.28
N GLU A 132 4.31 -15.26 3.98
CA GLU A 132 3.59 -16.23 3.15
C GLU A 132 4.34 -17.55 3.02
N VAL A 133 5.64 -17.51 2.69
CA VAL A 133 6.42 -18.75 2.55
C VAL A 133 6.79 -19.35 3.89
N PHE A 134 6.93 -18.52 4.93
CA PHE A 134 7.29 -18.92 6.30
C PHE A 134 8.52 -19.83 6.39
N THR A 135 9.46 -19.68 5.46
CA THR A 135 10.72 -20.43 5.38
C THR A 135 11.78 -19.60 4.67
N PHE A 136 13.06 -19.88 4.96
CA PHE A 136 14.20 -19.29 4.26
C PHE A 136 14.72 -20.16 3.10
N THR A 137 14.13 -21.34 2.89
CA THR A 137 14.44 -22.16 1.71
C THR A 137 14.02 -21.41 0.45
N GLY A 138 14.95 -21.18 -0.49
CA GLY A 138 14.67 -20.40 -1.70
C GLY A 138 14.64 -18.88 -1.47
N PHE A 139 15.39 -18.37 -0.48
CA PHE A 139 15.52 -16.94 -0.16
C PHE A 139 15.57 -16.01 -1.39
N PHE A 140 16.47 -16.28 -2.34
CA PHE A 140 16.62 -15.43 -3.54
C PHE A 140 15.41 -15.45 -4.48
N ASN A 141 14.68 -16.57 -4.54
CA ASN A 141 13.45 -16.66 -5.33
C ASN A 141 12.35 -15.81 -4.71
N THR A 142 12.21 -15.87 -3.38
CA THR A 142 11.28 -15.01 -2.63
C THR A 142 11.68 -13.54 -2.76
N LEU A 143 12.97 -13.22 -2.68
CA LEU A 143 13.47 -11.85 -2.88
C LEU A 143 13.16 -11.33 -4.29
N LEU A 144 13.32 -12.16 -5.33
CA LEU A 144 12.97 -11.80 -6.70
C LEU A 144 11.46 -11.54 -6.83
N ARG A 145 10.61 -12.39 -6.21
CA ARG A 145 9.16 -12.18 -6.12
C ARG A 145 8.81 -10.86 -5.43
N VAL A 146 9.50 -10.53 -4.33
CA VAL A 146 9.37 -9.23 -3.63
C VAL A 146 9.68 -8.07 -4.57
N LEU A 147 10.84 -8.09 -5.24
CA LEU A 147 11.29 -6.98 -6.08
C LEU A 147 10.39 -6.78 -7.30
N LEU A 148 10.05 -7.84 -8.03
CA LEU A 148 9.23 -7.74 -9.23
C LEU A 148 7.80 -7.32 -8.92
N SER A 149 7.20 -7.90 -7.87
CA SER A 149 5.86 -7.53 -7.42
C SER A 149 5.81 -6.10 -6.87
N SER A 150 6.86 -5.67 -6.15
CA SER A 150 6.98 -4.28 -5.68
C SER A 150 7.07 -3.31 -6.85
N LEU A 151 7.92 -3.59 -7.84
CA LEU A 151 8.09 -2.76 -9.02
C LEU A 151 6.77 -2.58 -9.77
N PHE A 152 6.04 -3.68 -9.98
CA PHE A 152 4.76 -3.64 -10.67
C PHE A 152 3.67 -2.93 -9.85
N SER A 153 3.63 -3.14 -8.53
CA SER A 153 2.73 -2.43 -7.62
C SER A 153 2.99 -0.92 -7.62
N ILE A 154 4.26 -0.50 -7.53
CA ILE A 154 4.66 0.91 -7.58
C ILE A 154 4.20 1.52 -8.91
N PHE A 155 4.45 0.82 -10.03
CA PHE A 155 4.03 1.28 -11.35
C PHE A 155 2.52 1.52 -11.43
N ILE A 156 1.70 0.54 -11.00
CA ILE A 156 0.23 0.67 -11.02
C ILE A 156 -0.24 1.77 -10.07
N ILE A 157 0.31 1.86 -8.87
CA ILE A 157 -0.03 2.89 -7.88
C ILE A 157 0.24 4.28 -8.45
N VAL A 158 1.44 4.52 -8.97
CA VAL A 158 1.83 5.81 -9.53
C VAL A 158 0.97 6.15 -10.76
N LEU A 159 0.74 5.19 -11.64
CA LEU A 159 -0.12 5.37 -12.82
C LEU A 159 -1.55 5.74 -12.41
N SER A 160 -2.10 5.09 -11.38
CA SER A 160 -3.45 5.39 -10.88
C SER A 160 -3.57 6.82 -10.38
N GLN A 161 -2.51 7.35 -9.73
CA GLN A 161 -2.50 8.74 -9.27
C GLN A 161 -2.47 9.73 -10.44
N PHE A 162 -1.75 9.43 -11.52
CA PHE A 162 -1.79 10.26 -12.72
C PHE A 162 -3.17 10.28 -13.37
N ILE A 163 -3.85 9.13 -13.46
CA ILE A 163 -5.19 9.06 -14.09
C ILE A 163 -6.21 9.87 -13.27
N ILE A 164 -6.18 9.77 -11.94
CA ILE A 164 -7.14 10.44 -11.05
C ILE A 164 -6.89 11.95 -10.97
N PHE A 165 -5.65 12.41 -11.11
CA PHE A 165 -5.27 13.81 -10.87
C PHE A 165 -4.85 14.59 -12.10
N ARG A 166 -4.91 14.00 -13.28
CA ARG A 166 -4.79 14.73 -14.54
C ARG A 166 -6.00 15.67 -14.69
N LYS A 167 -5.76 16.96 -14.42
CA LYS A 167 -6.57 18.06 -14.99
C LYS A 167 -6.34 18.13 -16.49
#